data_AF-A0A8H3DLR1-F1
#
_entry.id   AF-A0A8H3DLR1-F1
#
_cell.length_a   1.000
_cell.length_b   1.000
_cell.length_c   1.000
_cell.angle_alpha   90.00
_cell.angle_beta   90.00
_cell.angle_gamma   90.00
#
_symmetry.space_group_name_H-M   'P 1'
#
loop_
_entity.id
_entity.type
_entity.pdbx_description
1 polymer ?
#
loop_
_entity_poly.entity_id
_entity_poly.type
_entity_poly.pdbx_seq_one_letter_code
_entity_poly.pdbx_strand_id
1 'polypeptide(L)'
;MSSSSSTAGGHMHSRDSTPATDISAIDYDDFVLPPPSEETLRRRAQSDRASSEIGNRMLKGWAMLAEECPNDECWAIPLVRYPRARPGAEPDPRKECVVCGTVYVNNENGQLVAQRATPSRTTTAPPPQPNSTRGTSTRTREPATQSTHPTSRPSTSFTPAAAGPSTAERTPVTQSLPKSSTASSYGPAEDALSGALEALSQRMIHVSLGTDINTKQVKETAEAMETVMRVLDIAKNLRSGN
;
A
#
# COMPACT_ATOMS: atom_id res chain seq x y z
N MET A 1 -52.74 21.08 37.02
CA MET A 1 -52.15 20.34 35.88
C MET A 1 -50.71 20.04 36.25
N SER A 2 -50.36 18.76 36.21
CA SER A 2 -49.31 18.14 37.00
C SER A 2 -47.90 18.42 36.48
N SER A 3 -47.01 18.79 37.40
CA SER A 3 -45.56 18.82 37.21
C SER A 3 -45.01 17.41 37.45
N SER A 4 -44.31 16.84 36.48
CA SER A 4 -43.61 15.56 36.65
C SER A 4 -42.11 15.78 36.52
N SER A 5 -41.45 15.72 37.68
CA SER A 5 -40.00 15.68 37.85
C SER A 5 -39.48 14.29 37.46
N SER A 6 -38.55 14.20 36.53
CA SER A 6 -37.85 12.95 36.20
C SER A 6 -36.59 12.83 37.04
N THR A 7 -36.60 11.85 37.95
CA THR A 7 -35.46 11.45 38.79
C THR A 7 -34.43 10.69 37.97
N ALA A 8 -33.17 11.12 38.09
CA ALA A 8 -32.01 10.42 37.58
C ALA A 8 -31.77 9.14 38.39
N GLY A 9 -32.12 7.98 37.82
CA GLY A 9 -31.75 6.67 38.34
C GLY A 9 -30.40 6.24 37.78
N GLY A 10 -29.33 6.51 38.52
CA GLY A 10 -27.99 5.98 38.23
C GLY A 10 -27.94 4.49 38.47
N HIS A 11 -28.11 3.70 37.41
CA HIS A 11 -27.87 2.25 37.47
C HIS A 11 -26.43 1.96 37.00
N MET A 12 -25.49 1.90 37.94
CA MET A 12 -24.15 1.36 37.71
C MET A 12 -24.26 -0.17 37.59
N HIS A 13 -24.56 -0.67 36.40
CA HIS A 13 -24.37 -2.09 36.10
C HIS A 13 -22.89 -2.33 35.79
N SER A 14 -22.11 -2.63 36.84
CA SER A 14 -20.83 -3.34 36.70
C SER A 14 -21.10 -4.63 35.94
N ARG A 15 -20.63 -4.68 34.69
CA ARG A 15 -20.56 -5.91 33.91
C ARG A 15 -19.29 -6.66 34.30
N ASP A 16 -19.29 -7.25 35.49
CA ASP A 16 -18.43 -8.39 35.80
C ASP A 16 -18.97 -9.59 35.00
N SER A 17 -18.66 -9.64 33.71
CA SER A 17 -19.23 -10.60 32.75
C SER A 17 -18.19 -11.59 32.23
N THR A 18 -17.32 -12.07 33.11
CA THR A 18 -16.68 -13.37 32.96
C THR A 18 -16.99 -14.16 34.24
N PRO A 19 -17.88 -15.16 34.21
CA PRO A 19 -18.10 -16.03 35.37
C PRO A 19 -16.76 -16.65 35.78
N ALA A 20 -16.57 -16.83 37.10
CA ALA A 20 -15.38 -17.51 37.63
C ALA A 20 -15.30 -18.90 37.00
N THR A 21 -14.42 -19.06 36.01
CA THR A 21 -14.04 -20.37 35.49
C THR A 21 -13.31 -21.06 36.61
N ASP A 22 -14.02 -21.99 37.27
CA ASP A 22 -13.48 -22.95 38.22
C ASP A 22 -12.46 -23.80 37.46
N ILE A 23 -11.21 -23.32 37.43
CA ILE A 23 -10.06 -24.05 36.90
C ILE A 23 -9.77 -25.20 37.85
N SER A 24 -10.60 -26.24 37.77
CA SER A 24 -10.22 -27.55 38.25
C SER A 24 -8.85 -27.85 37.63
N ALA A 25 -7.87 -28.15 38.48
CA ALA A 25 -6.51 -28.54 38.10
C ALA A 25 -6.59 -29.87 37.34
N ILE A 26 -7.04 -29.80 36.10
CA ILE A 26 -6.96 -30.88 35.13
C ILE A 26 -5.48 -30.97 34.82
N ASP A 27 -4.89 -32.15 35.03
CA ASP A 27 -3.57 -32.50 34.52
C ASP A 27 -3.54 -32.14 33.03
N TYR A 28 -2.94 -30.99 32.71
CA TYR A 28 -2.76 -30.53 31.36
C TYR A 28 -1.70 -31.44 30.74
N ASP A 29 -2.16 -32.55 30.17
CA ASP A 29 -1.45 -33.24 29.10
C ASP A 29 -0.95 -32.17 28.15
N ASP A 30 0.38 -32.08 28.05
CA ASP A 30 1.13 -31.02 27.38
C ASP A 30 0.58 -30.80 25.98
N PHE A 31 -0.24 -29.75 25.82
CA PHE A 31 -0.92 -29.46 24.56
C PHE A 31 0.07 -28.81 23.60
N VAL A 32 0.94 -29.64 23.04
CA VAL A 32 1.90 -29.23 22.02
C VAL A 32 1.11 -28.91 20.76
N LEU A 33 0.95 -27.61 20.48
CA LEU A 33 0.35 -27.16 19.22
C LEU A 33 1.18 -27.71 18.07
N PRO A 34 0.53 -28.29 17.03
CA PRO A 34 1.26 -28.73 15.85
C PRO A 34 2.01 -27.54 15.23
N PRO A 35 3.22 -27.77 14.68
CA PRO A 35 3.97 -26.71 14.03
C PRO A 35 3.12 -26.09 12.91
N PRO A 36 3.21 -24.76 12.70
CA PRO A 36 2.41 -24.07 11.69
C PRO A 36 2.71 -24.63 10.30
N SER A 37 1.67 -24.97 9.55
CA SER A 37 1.82 -25.38 8.15
C SER A 37 2.31 -24.23 7.27
N GLU A 38 2.99 -24.56 6.17
CA GLU A 38 3.47 -23.56 5.21
C GLU A 38 2.33 -22.69 4.65
N GLU A 39 1.17 -23.29 4.38
CA GLU A 39 -0.01 -22.57 3.91
C GLU A 39 -0.47 -21.52 4.93
N THR A 40 -0.47 -21.86 6.22
CA THR A 40 -0.84 -20.92 7.29
C THR A 40 0.11 -19.74 7.34
N LEU A 41 1.42 -19.99 7.16
CA LEU A 41 2.42 -18.93 7.11
C LEU A 41 2.22 -18.01 5.91
N ARG A 42 1.91 -18.56 4.72
CA ARG A 42 1.62 -17.78 3.52
C ARG A 42 0.37 -16.91 3.69
N ARG A 43 -0.69 -17.44 4.28
CA ARG A 43 -1.93 -16.71 4.58
C ARG A 43 -1.68 -15.54 5.53
N ARG A 44 -0.91 -15.75 6.60
CA ARG A 44 -0.53 -14.67 7.55
C ARG A 44 0.29 -13.58 6.86
N ALA A 45 1.32 -13.96 6.12
CA ALA A 45 2.17 -12.99 5.40
C ALA A 45 1.36 -12.17 4.38
N GLN A 46 0.40 -12.78 3.68
CA GLN A 46 -0.49 -12.05 2.78
C GLN A 46 -1.40 -11.09 3.54
N SER A 47 -1.99 -11.54 4.66
CA SER A 47 -2.82 -10.69 5.52
C SER A 47 -2.05 -9.47 6.03
N ASP A 48 -0.82 -9.66 6.52
CA ASP A 48 0.03 -8.59 7.04
C ASP A 48 0.35 -7.55 5.95
N ARG A 49 0.66 -8.03 4.73
CA ARG A 49 0.85 -7.17 3.56
C ARG A 49 -0.43 -6.41 3.21
N ALA A 50 -1.57 -7.08 3.20
CA ALA A 50 -2.85 -6.47 2.88
C ALA A 50 -3.22 -5.38 3.91
N SER A 51 -3.09 -5.66 5.21
CA SER A 51 -3.37 -4.70 6.27
C SER A 51 -2.48 -3.46 6.17
N SER A 52 -1.19 -3.64 5.85
CA SER A 52 -0.25 -2.53 5.65
C SER A 52 -0.66 -1.62 4.49
N GLU A 53 -0.98 -2.22 3.34
CA GLU A 53 -1.41 -1.47 2.15
C GLU A 53 -2.77 -0.80 2.32
N ILE A 54 -3.71 -1.48 2.96
CA ILE A 54 -5.03 -0.91 3.30
C ILE A 54 -4.85 0.31 4.19
N GLY A 55 -4.04 0.21 5.25
CA GLY A 55 -3.74 1.34 6.14
C GLY A 55 -3.17 2.53 5.37
N ASN A 56 -2.18 2.29 4.50
CA ASN A 56 -1.59 3.32 3.65
C ASN A 56 -2.63 3.98 2.71
N ARG A 57 -3.57 3.22 2.17
CA ARG A 57 -4.64 3.74 1.30
C ARG A 57 -5.71 4.50 2.09
N MET A 58 -6.08 4.04 3.28
CA MET A 58 -7.01 4.76 4.17
C MET A 58 -6.48 6.14 4.53
N LEU A 59 -5.18 6.27 4.81
CA LEU A 59 -4.54 7.57 5.05
C LEU A 59 -4.62 8.51 3.84
N LYS A 60 -4.72 7.96 2.62
CA LYS A 60 -4.94 8.69 1.37
C LYS A 60 -6.42 8.95 1.07
N GLY A 61 -7.32 8.63 1.99
CA GLY A 61 -8.77 8.83 1.85
C GLY A 61 -9.49 7.74 1.04
N TRP A 62 -8.84 6.60 0.80
CA TRP A 62 -9.53 5.43 0.24
C TRP A 62 -10.47 4.83 1.27
N ALA A 63 -11.47 4.09 0.80
CA ALA A 63 -12.43 3.41 1.66
C ALA A 63 -12.42 1.90 1.38
N MET A 64 -12.40 1.12 2.46
CA MET A 64 -12.64 -0.32 2.41
C MET A 64 -14.12 -0.60 2.10
N LEU A 65 -14.37 -1.70 1.40
CA LEU A 65 -15.70 -2.17 1.05
C LEU A 65 -15.99 -3.49 1.79
N ALA A 66 -17.27 -3.84 1.91
CA ALA A 66 -17.72 -5.10 2.50
C ALA A 66 -17.59 -6.31 1.55
N GLU A 67 -16.91 -6.12 0.43
CA GLU A 67 -16.75 -7.13 -0.62
C GLU A 67 -15.30 -7.61 -0.63
N GLU A 68 -15.14 -8.91 -0.85
CA GLU A 68 -13.84 -9.58 -0.88
C GLU A 68 -13.35 -9.82 -2.31
N CYS A 69 -12.04 -9.98 -2.46
CA CYS A 69 -11.43 -10.30 -3.74
C CYS A 69 -11.85 -11.71 -4.23
N PRO A 70 -12.41 -11.85 -5.44
CA PRO A 70 -12.82 -13.15 -5.98
C PRO A 70 -11.66 -13.99 -6.52
N ASN A 71 -10.40 -13.55 -6.37
CA ASN A 71 -9.24 -14.35 -6.76
C ASN A 71 -8.92 -15.37 -5.64
N ASP A 72 -8.87 -16.67 -5.98
CA ASP A 72 -8.58 -17.76 -5.04
C ASP A 72 -7.17 -17.66 -4.43
N GLU A 73 -6.24 -16.95 -5.06
CA GLU A 73 -4.91 -16.67 -4.52
C GLU A 73 -4.92 -15.56 -3.44
N CYS A 74 -6.01 -14.81 -3.30
CA CYS A 74 -6.19 -13.74 -2.32
C CYS A 74 -7.17 -14.19 -1.23
N TRP A 75 -6.66 -14.57 -0.06
CA TRP A 75 -7.47 -15.14 1.02
C TRP A 75 -8.25 -14.06 1.78
N ALA A 76 -9.54 -13.92 1.45
CA ALA A 76 -10.49 -13.02 2.11
C ALA A 76 -10.00 -11.56 2.19
N ILE A 77 -9.33 -11.09 1.13
CA ILE A 77 -8.79 -9.73 1.08
C ILE A 77 -9.92 -8.76 0.70
N PRO A 78 -10.23 -7.75 1.54
CA PRO A 78 -11.28 -6.80 1.23
C PRO A 78 -10.87 -5.87 0.08
N LEU A 79 -11.84 -5.55 -0.79
CA LEU A 79 -11.65 -4.58 -1.85
C LEU A 79 -11.69 -3.15 -1.30
N VAL A 80 -10.96 -2.25 -1.95
CA VAL A 80 -10.93 -0.82 -1.63
C VAL A 80 -11.35 0.02 -2.83
N ARG A 81 -11.96 1.18 -2.58
CA ARG A 81 -12.30 2.16 -3.62
C ARG A 81 -11.51 3.45 -3.49
N TYR A 82 -11.34 4.13 -4.61
CA TYR A 82 -10.67 5.42 -4.70
C TYR A 82 -11.34 6.50 -3.81
N PRO A 83 -10.58 7.51 -3.35
CA PRO A 83 -11.11 8.64 -2.62
C PRO A 83 -12.17 9.38 -3.44
N ARG A 84 -13.20 9.89 -2.77
CA ARG A 84 -14.22 10.70 -3.45
C ARG A 84 -13.59 12.03 -3.89
N ALA A 85 -13.86 12.45 -5.12
CA ALA A 85 -13.35 13.72 -5.64
C ALA A 85 -13.81 14.93 -4.82
N ARG A 86 -15.06 14.89 -4.33
CA ARG A 86 -15.65 15.90 -3.45
C ARG A 86 -16.58 15.25 -2.42
N PRO A 87 -16.79 15.86 -1.25
CA PRO A 87 -17.85 15.44 -0.33
C PRO A 87 -19.20 15.42 -1.05
N GLY A 88 -19.93 14.31 -0.97
CA GLY A 88 -21.21 14.11 -1.65
C GLY A 88 -21.12 13.67 -3.12
N ALA A 89 -19.94 13.60 -3.72
CA ALA A 89 -19.78 12.99 -5.04
C ALA A 89 -20.09 11.49 -4.99
N GLU A 90 -20.66 10.97 -6.07
CA GLU A 90 -20.89 9.54 -6.25
C GLU A 90 -19.55 8.77 -6.10
N PRO A 91 -19.52 7.65 -5.37
CA PRO A 91 -18.32 6.82 -5.29
C PRO A 91 -17.91 6.29 -6.67
N ASP A 92 -16.61 6.20 -6.93
CA ASP A 92 -16.11 5.49 -8.10
C ASP A 92 -16.58 4.02 -8.05
N PRO A 93 -17.18 3.47 -9.14
CA PRO A 93 -17.63 2.08 -9.19
C PRO A 93 -16.47 1.07 -9.18
N ARG A 94 -15.22 1.51 -9.40
CA ARG A 94 -14.03 0.67 -9.45
C ARG A 94 -13.56 0.32 -8.04
N LYS A 95 -13.35 -0.97 -7.85
CA LYS A 95 -12.95 -1.60 -6.59
C LYS A 95 -11.67 -2.36 -6.84
N GLU A 96 -10.66 -2.19 -6.01
CA GLU A 96 -9.32 -2.74 -6.26
C GLU A 96 -8.91 -3.65 -5.11
N CYS A 97 -8.34 -4.81 -5.43
CA CYS A 97 -7.67 -5.65 -4.45
C CYS A 97 -6.25 -5.13 -4.20
N VAL A 98 -5.89 -4.87 -2.95
CA VAL A 98 -4.58 -4.33 -2.59
C VAL A 98 -3.42 -5.33 -2.78
N VAL A 99 -3.71 -6.63 -2.83
CA VAL A 99 -2.70 -7.68 -2.94
C VAL A 99 -2.36 -7.97 -4.39
N CYS A 100 -3.36 -8.28 -5.23
CA CYS A 100 -3.14 -8.62 -6.63
C CYS A 100 -3.23 -7.41 -7.58
N GLY A 101 -3.76 -6.27 -7.12
CA GLY A 101 -3.93 -5.06 -7.94
C GLY A 101 -5.06 -5.14 -8.97
N THR A 102 -5.81 -6.25 -9.02
CA THR A 102 -6.93 -6.39 -9.95
C THR A 102 -8.05 -5.43 -9.58
N VAL A 103 -8.58 -4.74 -10.59
CA VAL A 103 -9.73 -3.86 -10.47
C VAL A 103 -10.98 -4.61 -10.89
N TYR A 104 -12.01 -4.53 -10.06
CA TYR A 104 -13.32 -5.10 -10.23
C TYR A 104 -14.37 -4.00 -10.35
N VAL A 105 -15.41 -4.29 -11.12
CA VAL A 105 -16.60 -3.45 -11.25
C VAL A 105 -17.84 -4.35 -11.10
N ASN A 106 -18.92 -3.82 -10.57
CA ASN A 106 -20.19 -4.54 -10.54
C ASN A 106 -20.80 -4.53 -11.95
N ASN A 107 -21.20 -5.70 -12.45
CA ASN A 107 -22.04 -5.79 -13.63
C ASN A 107 -23.50 -5.41 -13.31
N GLU A 108 -24.37 -5.41 -14.32
CA GLU A 108 -25.81 -5.14 -14.20
C GLU A 108 -26.54 -6.08 -13.23
N ASN A 109 -26.00 -7.29 -13.01
CA ASN A 109 -26.52 -8.28 -12.09
C ASN A 109 -25.96 -8.11 -10.66
N GLY A 110 -25.15 -7.08 -10.41
CA GLY A 110 -24.50 -6.83 -9.11
C GLY A 110 -23.30 -7.75 -8.81
N GLN A 111 -22.87 -8.57 -9.76
CA GLN A 111 -21.72 -9.46 -9.61
C GLN A 111 -20.41 -8.75 -9.96
N LEU A 112 -19.38 -9.01 -9.16
CA LEU A 112 -18.03 -8.48 -9.39
C LEU A 112 -17.39 -9.14 -10.61
N VAL A 113 -17.01 -8.33 -11.60
CA VAL A 113 -16.29 -8.78 -12.78
C VAL A 113 -14.94 -8.08 -12.83
N ALA A 114 -13.88 -8.85 -13.06
CA ALA A 114 -12.54 -8.30 -13.24
C ALA A 114 -12.52 -7.41 -14.49
N GLN A 115 -12.22 -6.13 -14.30
CA GLN A 115 -11.99 -5.22 -15.40
C GLN A 115 -10.63 -5.61 -15.99
N ARG A 116 -10.65 -6.26 -17.16
CA ARG A 116 -9.42 -6.48 -17.92
C ARG A 116 -8.77 -5.12 -18.07
N ALA A 117 -7.52 -5.00 -17.60
CA ALA A 117 -6.68 -3.89 -17.97
C ALA A 117 -6.52 -3.98 -19.49
N THR A 118 -7.41 -3.35 -20.25
CA THR A 118 -7.02 -2.85 -21.55
C THR A 118 -5.81 -1.99 -21.24
N PRO A 119 -4.59 -2.36 -21.67
CA PRO A 119 -3.45 -1.48 -21.49
C PRO A 119 -3.88 -0.18 -22.14
N SER A 120 -4.12 0.85 -21.34
CA SER A 120 -4.40 2.18 -21.85
C SER A 120 -3.23 2.48 -22.75
N ARG A 121 -3.49 2.42 -24.06
CA ARG A 121 -2.54 2.80 -25.10
C ARG A 121 -1.90 4.08 -24.61
N THR A 122 -0.59 4.04 -24.43
CA THR A 122 0.26 5.19 -24.66
C THR A 122 -0.37 5.95 -25.80
N THR A 123 -0.76 7.19 -25.53
CA THR A 123 -1.06 8.19 -26.53
C THR A 123 0.15 8.24 -27.47
N THR A 124 0.14 7.39 -28.49
CA THR A 124 0.90 7.61 -29.71
C THR A 124 0.28 8.87 -30.28
N ALA A 125 0.93 10.00 -30.00
CA ALA A 125 0.71 11.22 -30.75
C ALA A 125 0.71 10.85 -32.25
N PRO A 126 -0.26 11.33 -33.04
CA PRO A 126 -0.26 11.09 -34.47
C PRO A 126 1.04 11.66 -35.07
N PRO A 127 1.63 11.00 -36.08
CA PRO A 127 2.81 11.52 -36.75
C PRO A 127 2.52 12.92 -37.33
N PRO A 128 3.49 13.85 -37.29
CA PRO A 128 3.30 15.20 -37.81
C PRO A 128 3.06 15.11 -39.32
N GLN A 129 1.85 15.42 -39.76
CA GLN A 129 1.58 15.66 -41.18
C GLN A 129 2.13 17.05 -41.57
N PRO A 130 2.86 17.16 -42.69
CA PRO A 130 3.29 18.44 -43.21
C PRO A 130 2.16 19.14 -43.97
N ASN A 131 1.92 20.40 -43.60
CA ASN A 131 1.42 21.54 -44.39
C ASN A 131 0.24 21.33 -45.37
N SER A 132 -0.87 22.07 -45.14
CA SER A 132 -1.38 23.03 -46.13
C SER A 132 -2.40 24.05 -45.59
N THR A 133 -1.94 25.30 -45.48
CA THR A 133 -2.51 26.53 -46.08
C THR A 133 -3.99 26.94 -45.87
N ARG A 134 -4.16 28.02 -45.09
CA ARG A 134 -4.92 29.28 -45.35
C ARG A 134 -6.47 29.32 -45.26
N GLY A 135 -6.92 30.26 -44.42
CA GLY A 135 -8.23 30.96 -44.47
C GLY A 135 -8.67 31.39 -43.06
N THR A 136 -8.24 32.54 -42.52
CA THR A 136 -8.78 33.92 -42.68
C THR A 136 -10.14 34.17 -41.99
N SER A 137 -10.10 35.13 -41.04
CA SER A 137 -11.21 35.92 -40.43
C SER A 137 -12.02 35.22 -39.32
N THR A 138 -12.41 35.82 -38.19
CA THR A 138 -12.53 37.24 -37.79
C THR A 138 -12.70 37.34 -36.26
N ARG A 139 -12.29 38.48 -35.68
CA ARG A 139 -12.57 38.97 -34.31
C ARG A 139 -14.03 38.77 -33.86
N THR A 140 -14.29 38.79 -32.52
CA THR A 140 -15.15 39.80 -31.84
C THR A 140 -15.38 39.48 -30.34
N ARG A 141 -14.77 40.33 -29.49
CA ARG A 141 -15.29 41.01 -28.26
C ARG A 141 -15.93 40.25 -27.07
N GLU A 142 -15.27 40.42 -25.91
CA GLU A 142 -15.78 40.82 -24.57
C GLU A 142 -16.98 41.82 -24.59
N PRO A 143 -17.75 42.10 -23.49
CA PRO A 143 -17.29 42.13 -22.07
C PRO A 143 -18.28 41.65 -20.96
N ALA A 144 -17.69 41.50 -19.77
CA ALA A 144 -18.15 41.62 -18.37
C ALA A 144 -19.65 41.72 -17.98
N THR A 145 -20.00 41.05 -16.89
CA THR A 145 -20.72 41.69 -15.77
C THR A 145 -20.37 41.06 -14.42
N GLN A 146 -20.14 41.96 -13.47
CA GLN A 146 -19.85 41.76 -12.05
C GLN A 146 -21.11 41.30 -11.31
N SER A 147 -20.98 40.53 -10.23
CA SER A 147 -21.83 40.75 -9.06
C SER A 147 -21.17 40.30 -7.76
N THR A 148 -21.15 41.25 -6.85
CA THR A 148 -20.65 41.33 -5.48
C THR A 148 -21.70 40.84 -4.47
N HIS A 149 -21.29 40.15 -3.39
CA HIS A 149 -21.51 40.52 -1.96
C HIS A 149 -21.38 39.34 -0.98
N PRO A 150 -21.11 39.60 0.32
CA PRO A 150 -20.38 38.75 1.27
C PRO A 150 -21.33 38.00 2.21
N THR A 151 -20.81 37.07 3.03
CA THR A 151 -21.30 36.79 4.40
C THR A 151 -20.36 35.84 5.16
N SER A 152 -19.74 36.40 6.21
CA SER A 152 -19.25 35.85 7.50
C SER A 152 -18.92 34.35 7.73
N ARG A 153 -17.66 34.12 8.13
CA ARG A 153 -17.13 33.45 9.36
C ARG A 153 -18.12 32.63 10.25
N PRO A 154 -17.69 31.55 10.95
CA PRO A 154 -16.49 31.59 11.81
C PRO A 154 -15.51 30.42 11.68
N SER A 155 -14.27 30.77 12.02
CA SER A 155 -13.10 29.92 12.19
C SER A 155 -13.15 29.15 13.52
N THR A 156 -12.96 27.84 13.45
CA THR A 156 -12.58 26.99 14.59
C THR A 156 -11.18 26.45 14.35
N SER A 157 -10.22 27.11 14.99
CA SER A 157 -8.85 26.64 15.17
C SER A 157 -8.85 25.51 16.19
N PHE A 158 -8.48 24.29 15.77
CA PHE A 158 -8.04 23.24 16.69
C PHE A 158 -6.53 23.09 16.57
N THR A 159 -5.84 23.71 17.52
CA THR A 159 -4.50 23.31 17.96
C THR A 159 -4.60 22.02 18.76
N PRO A 160 -3.66 21.09 18.55
CA PRO A 160 -2.98 20.53 19.70
C PRO A 160 -1.46 20.68 19.54
N ALA A 161 -0.88 21.38 20.51
CA ALA A 161 0.55 21.51 20.73
C ALA A 161 0.99 20.57 21.85
N ALA A 162 2.27 20.22 21.80
CA ALA A 162 3.11 19.58 22.82
C ALA A 162 2.88 18.08 23.03
N ALA A 163 3.70 17.20 22.46
CA ALA A 163 5.12 16.95 22.80
C ALA A 163 5.30 16.39 24.21
N GLY A 164 5.39 15.06 24.29
CA GLY A 164 6.02 14.34 25.39
C GLY A 164 7.14 13.46 24.81
N PRO A 165 8.38 13.54 25.31
CA PRO A 165 9.49 12.72 24.84
C PRO A 165 9.39 11.32 25.46
N SER A 166 9.14 10.30 24.63
CA SER A 166 9.31 8.91 25.08
C SER A 166 10.76 8.49 24.87
N THR A 167 11.40 8.33 26.02
CA THR A 167 12.77 7.90 26.24
C THR A 167 13.03 6.51 25.66
N ALA A 168 14.27 6.34 25.22
CA ALA A 168 14.87 5.14 24.69
C ALA A 168 14.43 3.82 25.34
N GLU A 169 14.17 2.82 24.49
CA GLU A 169 14.51 1.44 24.82
C GLU A 169 15.17 0.78 23.62
N ARG A 170 16.50 0.69 23.72
CA ARG A 170 17.36 -0.11 22.84
C ARG A 170 17.17 -1.57 23.23
N THR A 171 16.66 -2.40 22.34
CA THR A 171 16.84 -3.85 22.40
C THR A 171 17.87 -4.28 21.35
N PRO A 172 18.84 -5.14 21.72
CA PRO A 172 19.86 -5.61 20.80
C PRO A 172 19.27 -6.67 19.86
N VAL A 173 19.34 -6.41 18.55
CA VAL A 173 19.13 -7.45 17.54
C VAL A 173 20.38 -8.34 17.54
N THR A 174 20.30 -9.44 18.27
CA THR A 174 21.19 -10.59 18.09
C THR A 174 20.84 -11.24 16.75
N GLN A 175 21.60 -10.89 15.71
CA GLN A 175 21.59 -11.63 14.45
C GLN A 175 22.19 -13.02 14.70
N SER A 176 21.33 -14.04 14.70
CA SER A 176 21.74 -15.43 14.63
C SER A 176 22.31 -15.70 13.23
N LEU A 177 23.62 -15.92 13.19
CA LEU A 177 24.37 -16.46 12.05
C LEU A 177 23.90 -17.89 11.78
N PRO A 178 23.35 -18.23 10.59
CA PRO A 178 23.33 -19.62 10.16
C PRO A 178 24.73 -20.01 9.69
N LYS A 179 25.46 -20.70 10.57
CA LYS A 179 26.57 -21.58 10.17
C LYS A 179 25.96 -22.71 9.34
N SER A 180 26.15 -22.69 8.03
CA SER A 180 25.94 -23.85 7.18
C SER A 180 27.19 -24.14 6.38
N SER A 181 27.49 -25.42 6.36
CA SER A 181 28.75 -26.03 6.00
C SER A 181 29.15 -25.76 4.55
N THR A 182 30.45 -25.51 4.42
CA THR A 182 31.25 -25.55 3.20
C THR A 182 31.07 -26.87 2.45
N ALA A 183 30.50 -26.82 1.25
CA ALA A 183 31.05 -27.43 0.03
C ALA A 183 30.11 -27.23 -1.18
N SER A 184 30.59 -26.47 -2.16
CA SER A 184 30.23 -26.54 -3.59
C SER A 184 28.77 -26.29 -3.99
N SER A 185 28.32 -25.02 -3.89
CA SER A 185 27.31 -24.48 -4.82
C SER A 185 27.36 -22.94 -4.83
N TYR A 186 28.39 -22.38 -5.48
CA TYR A 186 28.50 -20.92 -5.68
C TYR A 186 27.72 -20.42 -6.91
N GLY A 187 27.28 -21.32 -7.79
CA GLY A 187 26.53 -20.99 -9.01
C GLY A 187 25.25 -20.18 -8.76
N PRO A 188 24.38 -20.58 -7.82
CA PRO A 188 23.13 -19.86 -7.55
C PRO A 188 23.35 -18.41 -7.04
N ALA A 189 24.47 -18.16 -6.36
CA ALA A 189 24.80 -16.83 -5.86
C ALA A 189 25.26 -15.89 -6.98
N GLU A 190 26.05 -16.39 -7.95
CA GLU A 190 26.49 -15.62 -9.11
C GLU A 190 25.31 -15.26 -10.03
N ASP A 191 24.39 -16.20 -10.24
CA ASP A 191 23.17 -15.96 -11.02
C ASP A 191 22.27 -14.91 -10.35
N ALA A 192 22.10 -15.00 -9.02
CA ALA A 192 21.32 -14.03 -8.25
C ALA A 192 21.95 -12.62 -8.29
N LEU A 193 23.27 -12.52 -8.18
CA LEU A 193 24.00 -11.25 -8.28
C LEU A 193 23.92 -10.66 -9.69
N SER A 194 23.99 -11.49 -10.73
CA SER A 194 23.85 -11.07 -12.12
C SER A 194 22.44 -10.55 -12.40
N GLY A 195 21.40 -11.24 -11.92
CA GLY A 195 20.02 -10.78 -12.02
C GLY A 195 19.77 -9.48 -11.24
N ALA A 196 20.40 -9.29 -10.08
CA ALA A 196 20.32 -8.04 -9.33
C ALA A 196 20.93 -6.86 -10.10
N LEU A 197 22.05 -7.08 -10.79
CA LEU A 197 22.71 -6.07 -11.61
C LEU A 197 21.86 -5.68 -12.83
N GLU A 198 21.20 -6.66 -13.46
CA GLU A 198 20.26 -6.40 -14.56
C GLU A 198 19.05 -5.58 -14.09
N ALA A 199 18.46 -5.93 -12.94
CA ALA A 199 17.34 -5.18 -12.36
C ALA A 199 17.73 -3.74 -12.00
N LEU A 200 18.93 -3.52 -11.44
CA LEU A 200 19.45 -2.18 -11.13
C LEU A 200 19.69 -1.36 -12.41
N SER A 201 20.21 -1.99 -13.46
CA SER A 201 20.40 -1.35 -14.77
C SER A 201 19.07 -0.90 -15.38
N GLN A 202 18.04 -1.76 -15.37
CA GLN A 202 16.70 -1.42 -15.84
C GLN A 202 16.10 -0.25 -15.04
N ARG A 203 16.29 -0.25 -13.72
CA ARG A 203 15.86 0.86 -12.85
C ARG A 203 16.57 2.17 -13.22
N MET A 204 17.86 2.15 -13.52
CA MET A 204 18.61 3.34 -13.92
C MET A 204 18.11 3.92 -15.26
N ILE A 205 17.76 3.06 -16.23
CA ILE A 205 17.13 3.47 -17.49
C ILE A 205 15.77 4.15 -17.21
N HIS A 206 14.94 3.56 -16.34
CA HIS A 206 13.65 4.13 -15.97
C HIS A 206 13.78 5.51 -15.29
N VAL A 207 14.73 5.66 -14.36
CA VAL A 207 14.97 6.95 -13.69
C VAL A 207 15.47 8.00 -14.69
N SER A 208 16.27 7.60 -15.68
CA SER A 208 16.84 8.51 -16.70
C SER A 208 15.81 8.98 -17.73
N LEU A 209 14.75 8.20 -17.97
CA LEU A 209 13.66 8.55 -18.89
C LEU A 209 12.57 9.42 -18.24
N GLY A 210 12.57 9.54 -16.90
CA GLY A 210 11.62 10.39 -16.19
C GLY A 210 11.91 11.88 -16.37
N THR A 211 10.86 12.71 -16.46
CA THR A 211 10.98 14.18 -16.54
C THR A 211 11.39 14.82 -15.21
N ASP A 212 11.37 14.06 -14.12
CA ASP A 212 11.77 14.50 -12.77
C ASP A 212 12.91 13.60 -12.26
N ILE A 213 14.14 14.01 -12.55
CA ILE A 213 15.35 13.26 -12.18
C ILE A 213 15.61 13.49 -10.69
N ASN A 214 15.19 12.54 -9.86
CA ASN A 214 15.54 12.54 -8.45
C ASN A 214 17.01 12.13 -8.28
N THR A 215 17.88 13.12 -8.10
CA THR A 215 19.33 12.95 -7.94
C THR A 215 19.72 12.01 -6.78
N LYS A 216 18.89 11.92 -5.73
CA LYS A 216 19.13 10.97 -4.63
C LYS A 216 18.94 9.53 -5.07
N GLN A 217 17.87 9.24 -5.81
CA GLN A 217 17.60 7.89 -6.31
C GLN A 217 18.65 7.44 -7.32
N VAL A 218 19.14 8.35 -8.17
CA VAL A 218 20.25 8.07 -9.09
C VAL A 218 21.51 7.69 -8.31
N LYS A 219 21.86 8.48 -7.30
CA LYS A 219 23.03 8.21 -6.44
C LYS A 219 22.92 6.87 -5.72
N GLU A 220 21.79 6.60 -5.09
CA GLU A 220 21.55 5.33 -4.38
C GLU A 220 21.63 4.13 -5.33
N THR A 221 21.07 4.25 -6.54
CA THR A 221 21.13 3.18 -7.56
C THR A 221 22.56 2.94 -8.03
N ALA A 222 23.35 4.00 -8.22
CA ALA A 222 24.75 3.91 -8.61
C ALA A 222 25.63 3.26 -7.53
N GLU A 223 25.47 3.64 -6.26
CA GLU A 223 26.18 3.03 -5.12
C GLU A 223 25.83 1.55 -4.95
N ALA A 224 24.56 1.19 -5.17
CA ALA A 224 24.13 -0.22 -5.16
C ALA A 224 24.79 -1.02 -6.29
N MET A 225 24.85 -0.47 -7.52
CA MET A 225 25.52 -1.12 -8.65
C MET A 225 27.02 -1.33 -8.38
N GLU A 226 27.71 -0.33 -7.82
CA GLU A 226 29.13 -0.45 -7.45
C GLU A 226 29.35 -1.59 -6.44
N THR A 227 28.48 -1.67 -5.44
CA THR A 227 28.55 -2.71 -4.41
C THR A 227 28.36 -4.10 -5.00
N VAL A 228 27.37 -4.29 -5.87
CA VAL A 228 27.11 -5.59 -6.53
C VAL A 228 28.28 -6.00 -7.42
N MET A 229 28.85 -5.06 -8.18
CA MET A 229 30.03 -5.34 -9.02
C MET A 229 31.24 -5.78 -8.19
N ARG A 230 31.49 -5.12 -7.05
CA ARG A 230 32.59 -5.48 -6.14
C ARG A 230 32.41 -6.88 -5.56
N VAL A 231 31.19 -7.24 -5.16
CA VAL A 231 30.88 -8.58 -4.62
C VAL A 231 31.05 -9.65 -5.70
N LEU A 232 30.62 -9.37 -6.94
CA LEU A 232 30.82 -10.27 -8.07
C LEU A 232 32.29 -10.53 -8.36
N ASP A 233 33.14 -9.50 -8.30
CA ASP A 233 34.58 -9.65 -8.52
C ASP A 233 35.23 -10.52 -7.43
N ILE A 234 34.86 -10.30 -6.17
CA ILE A 234 35.30 -11.15 -5.04
C ILE A 234 34.86 -12.61 -5.27
N ALA A 235 33.62 -12.84 -5.66
CA ALA A 235 33.10 -14.18 -5.93
C ALA A 235 33.88 -14.88 -7.07
N LYS A 236 34.21 -14.15 -8.15
CA LYS A 236 35.00 -14.67 -9.27
C LYS A 236 36.46 -14.97 -8.90
N ASN A 237 37.07 -14.11 -8.09
CA ASN A 237 38.43 -14.31 -7.60
C ASN A 237 38.53 -15.55 -6.69
N LEU A 238 37.53 -15.76 -5.82
CA LEU A 238 37.44 -16.96 -5.00
C LEU A 238 37.27 -18.24 -5.85
N ARG A 239 36.61 -18.16 -7.00
CA ARG A 239 36.47 -19.29 -7.93
C ARG A 239 37.76 -19.61 -8.68
N SER A 240 38.59 -18.61 -8.97
CA SER A 240 39.80 -18.77 -9.80
C SER A 240 41.03 -19.20 -9.01
N GLY A 241 40.99 -19.10 -7.68
CA GLY A 241 42.10 -19.45 -6.78
C GLY A 241 42.07 -20.87 -6.22
N ASN A 242 41.19 -21.74 -6.74
CA ASN A 242 40.98 -23.11 -6.29
C ASN A 242 41.04 -24.08 -7.48
#